data_AF-A0A1W9IBN3-F1
#
_entry.id   AF-A0A1W9IBN3-F1
#
_cell.length_a   1.000
_cell.length_b   1.000
_cell.length_c   1.000
_cell.angle_alpha   90.00
_cell.angle_beta   90.00
_cell.angle_gamma   90.00
#
_symmetry.space_group_name_H-M   'P 1'
#
loop_
_entity.id
_entity.type
_entity.pdbx_description
1 polymer ?
#
loop_
_entity_poly.entity_id
_entity_poly.type
_entity_poly.pdbx_seq_one_letter_code
_entity_poly.pdbx_strand_id
1 'polypeptide(L)'
;MTDALERAIEFASDTDVPIPYMQRTRDYYAAIGYTTPYRWAHYTDAPFTPLTKPLAQSRVAIITTASPFDATKGDQGPGAAYNSAAKFYQVYSGSIDNPPDLRISHIAYDRTHTTATDSNTWFPLPALKRLAAKGRIGSIAPHFFGAPTNRSHRVTIDTDAPEILTRCRADGVDAAILVPNCPVCHQTVSLVARHLEANGIATVVSGCAKDIVEHAALPRFLFNDFPLGNSAGKPHDVASQDFTIELALRVLESAPGPRTTVQSPLRWSEDASWKRDYNNIEQMSPEELARRRRDFDAQKAIATNIRNSAA
;
A
#
# COMPACT_ATOMS: atom_id res chain seq x y z
N MET A 1 8.78 -20.05 -40.98
CA MET A 1 8.21 -20.38 -39.66
C MET A 1 8.59 -19.22 -38.76
N THR A 2 7.73 -18.34 -38.29
CA THR A 2 6.79 -18.65 -37.20
C THR A 2 5.63 -17.65 -37.00
N ASP A 3 5.35 -16.67 -37.87
CA ASP A 3 4.27 -15.68 -37.59
C ASP A 3 2.86 -16.32 -37.45
N ALA A 4 2.57 -17.38 -38.20
CA ALA A 4 1.29 -18.12 -38.07
C ALA A 4 1.26 -19.11 -36.89
N LEU A 5 2.42 -19.58 -36.40
CA LEU A 5 2.50 -20.52 -35.27
C LEU A 5 2.56 -19.75 -33.94
N GLU A 6 3.18 -18.57 -33.93
CA GLU A 6 3.18 -17.62 -32.81
C GLU A 6 1.78 -17.07 -32.55
N ARG A 7 0.98 -16.81 -33.59
CA ARG A 7 -0.44 -16.44 -33.42
C ARG A 7 -1.34 -17.56 -32.88
N ALA A 8 -0.89 -18.82 -32.95
CA ALA A 8 -1.64 -19.95 -32.40
C ALA A 8 -1.32 -20.20 -30.92
N ILE A 9 -0.29 -19.55 -30.38
CA ILE A 9 0.08 -19.59 -28.96
C ILE A 9 -0.31 -18.23 -28.37
N GLU A 10 -1.35 -18.21 -27.53
CA GLU A 10 -1.78 -16.99 -26.84
C GLU A 10 -0.78 -16.62 -25.73
N PHE A 11 0.34 -15.99 -26.12
CA PHE A 11 1.26 -15.37 -25.17
C PHE A 11 0.65 -14.10 -24.57
N ALA A 12 1.00 -13.80 -23.31
CA ALA A 12 0.65 -12.52 -22.70
C ALA A 12 1.38 -11.36 -23.39
N SER A 13 0.76 -10.18 -23.39
CA SER A 13 1.38 -8.94 -23.88
C SER A 13 2.69 -8.63 -23.15
N ASP A 14 3.67 -8.02 -23.83
CA ASP A 14 4.91 -7.51 -23.21
C ASP A 14 4.62 -6.48 -22.10
N THR A 15 3.47 -5.81 -22.15
CA THR A 15 3.02 -4.89 -21.10
C THR A 15 2.46 -5.60 -19.88
N ASP A 16 2.19 -6.91 -19.96
CA ASP A 16 1.63 -7.70 -18.87
C ASP A 16 2.72 -8.20 -17.89
N VAL A 17 3.54 -7.24 -17.44
CA VAL A 17 4.53 -7.40 -16.39
C VAL A 17 4.25 -6.39 -15.26
N PRO A 18 4.66 -6.64 -14.01
CA PRO A 18 4.49 -5.67 -12.93
C PRO A 18 5.22 -4.36 -13.24
N ILE A 19 4.62 -3.23 -12.86
CA ILE A 19 5.23 -1.91 -13.05
C ILE A 19 6.54 -1.83 -12.24
N PRO A 20 7.68 -1.45 -12.84
CA PRO A 20 8.93 -1.25 -12.12
C PRO A 20 8.93 0.12 -11.42
N TYR A 21 8.15 0.25 -10.35
CA TYR A 21 7.91 1.53 -9.65
C TYR A 21 9.19 2.24 -9.22
N MET A 22 10.23 1.53 -8.78
CA MET A 22 11.51 2.13 -8.38
C MET A 22 12.20 2.82 -9.57
N GLN A 23 12.23 2.17 -10.73
CA GLN A 23 12.79 2.73 -11.98
C GLN A 23 11.92 3.89 -12.47
N ARG A 24 10.60 3.67 -12.63
CA ARG A 24 9.64 4.71 -13.07
C ARG A 24 9.74 5.97 -12.23
N THR A 25 9.78 5.81 -10.91
CA THR A 25 9.86 6.93 -9.96
C THR A 25 11.20 7.66 -10.09
N ARG A 26 12.32 6.93 -10.22
CA ARG A 26 13.64 7.52 -10.43
C ARG A 26 13.70 8.36 -11.71
N ASP A 27 13.24 7.79 -12.82
CA ASP A 27 13.30 8.45 -14.13
C ASP A 27 12.39 9.67 -14.18
N TYR A 28 11.17 9.54 -13.65
CA TYR A 28 10.24 10.66 -13.53
C TYR A 28 10.83 11.82 -12.73
N TYR A 29 11.36 11.57 -11.53
CA TYR A 29 11.92 12.63 -10.69
C TYR A 29 13.16 13.27 -11.33
N ALA A 30 14.03 12.48 -11.97
CA ALA A 30 15.16 13.02 -12.72
C ALA A 30 14.69 13.93 -13.86
N ALA A 31 13.67 13.52 -14.62
CA ALA A 31 13.10 14.30 -15.73
C ALA A 31 12.47 15.63 -15.28
N ILE A 32 11.86 15.66 -14.09
CA ILE A 32 11.36 16.92 -13.51
C ILE A 32 12.43 17.67 -12.69
N GLY A 33 13.72 17.32 -12.81
CA GLY A 33 14.84 18.09 -12.25
C GLY A 33 15.18 17.81 -10.79
N TYR A 34 14.85 16.61 -10.30
CA TYR A 34 15.23 16.08 -8.98
C TYR A 34 16.20 14.91 -9.16
N THR A 35 17.50 15.22 -9.24
CA THR A 35 18.53 14.27 -9.67
C THR A 35 19.09 13.38 -8.57
N THR A 36 18.85 13.70 -7.28
CA THR A 36 19.21 12.80 -6.17
C THR A 36 18.19 11.67 -6.09
N PRO A 37 18.56 10.41 -6.41
CA PRO A 37 17.61 9.31 -6.42
C PRO A 37 17.11 9.02 -5.01
N TYR A 38 15.84 8.66 -4.88
CA TYR A 38 15.30 8.17 -3.62
C TYR A 38 15.98 6.85 -3.26
N ARG A 39 16.61 6.79 -2.08
CA ARG A 39 17.19 5.55 -1.56
C ARG A 39 16.08 4.71 -0.95
N TRP A 40 15.71 3.63 -1.63
CA TRP A 40 14.77 2.65 -1.09
C TRP A 40 15.42 1.84 0.04
N ALA A 41 14.62 1.41 1.02
CA ALA A 41 15.07 0.47 2.03
C ALA A 41 15.34 -0.88 1.36
N HIS A 42 16.53 -1.43 1.59
CA HIS A 42 16.98 -2.69 1.00
C HIS A 42 17.44 -3.62 2.11
N TYR A 43 16.92 -4.85 2.11
CA TYR A 43 17.32 -5.90 3.02
C TYR A 43 17.51 -7.21 2.26
N THR A 44 18.41 -8.06 2.73
CA THR A 44 18.68 -9.38 2.13
C THR A 44 17.97 -10.52 2.85
N ASP A 45 17.59 -10.29 4.11
CA ASP A 45 16.86 -11.22 4.97
C ASP A 45 15.53 -10.60 5.42
N ALA A 46 14.64 -11.40 6.01
CA ALA A 46 13.43 -10.88 6.65
C ALA A 46 13.15 -11.61 7.97
N PRO A 47 12.75 -10.89 9.04
CA PRO A 47 12.22 -11.54 10.22
C PRO A 47 10.94 -12.30 9.84
N PHE A 48 10.69 -13.42 10.49
CA PHE A 48 9.52 -14.25 10.19
C PHE A 48 9.04 -14.93 11.45
N THR A 49 7.87 -14.52 11.92
CA THR A 49 7.15 -15.18 13.00
C THR A 49 6.03 -16.03 12.38
N PRO A 50 6.02 -17.36 12.60
CA PRO A 50 4.88 -18.19 12.23
C PRO A 50 3.67 -17.86 13.11
N LEU A 51 2.46 -18.09 12.59
CA LEU A 51 1.27 -18.05 13.44
C LEU A 51 1.35 -19.13 14.51
N THR A 52 1.09 -18.77 15.77
CA THR A 52 1.14 -19.69 16.91
C THR A 52 -0.20 -20.35 17.20
N LYS A 53 -1.29 -19.85 16.60
CA LYS A 53 -2.64 -20.41 16.69
C LYS A 53 -3.40 -20.23 15.37
N PRO A 54 -4.42 -21.07 15.08
CA PRO A 54 -5.23 -20.94 13.88
C PRO A 54 -5.89 -19.57 13.76
N LEU A 55 -6.08 -19.05 12.55
CA LEU A 55 -6.69 -17.72 12.37
C LEU A 55 -8.06 -17.60 13.02
N ALA A 56 -8.87 -18.66 13.01
CA ALA A 56 -10.17 -18.73 13.68
C ALA A 56 -10.11 -18.48 15.21
N GLN A 57 -8.92 -18.47 15.81
CA GLN A 57 -8.67 -18.13 17.22
C GLN A 57 -7.81 -16.86 17.38
N SER A 58 -7.41 -16.25 16.27
CA SER A 58 -6.54 -15.07 16.22
C SER A 58 -7.34 -13.77 16.13
N ARG A 59 -6.82 -12.74 16.78
CA ARG A 59 -7.23 -11.36 16.65
C ARG A 59 -6.38 -10.68 15.57
N VAL A 60 -7.04 -10.18 14.53
CA VAL A 60 -6.38 -9.56 13.37
C VAL A 60 -6.60 -8.05 13.36
N ALA A 61 -5.52 -7.28 13.21
CA ALA A 61 -5.58 -5.82 13.05
C ALA A 61 -5.41 -5.40 11.57
N ILE A 62 -5.94 -4.23 11.23
CA ILE A 62 -5.65 -3.53 9.97
C ILE A 62 -4.67 -2.40 10.28
N ILE A 63 -3.60 -2.30 9.49
CA ILE A 63 -2.71 -1.14 9.47
C ILE A 63 -2.80 -0.52 8.08
N THR A 64 -3.21 0.75 7.98
CA THR A 64 -3.39 1.45 6.70
C THR A 64 -2.48 2.66 6.61
N THR A 65 -2.17 3.11 5.40
CA THR A 65 -1.54 4.41 5.16
C THR A 65 -2.54 5.47 4.69
N ALA A 66 -3.84 5.22 4.78
CA ALA A 66 -4.87 6.22 4.52
C ALA A 66 -4.93 7.26 5.66
N SER A 67 -5.45 8.45 5.38
CA SER A 67 -5.59 9.52 6.37
C SER A 67 -7.05 9.70 6.76
N PRO A 68 -7.39 9.99 8.02
CA PRO A 68 -8.70 10.51 8.38
C PRO A 68 -9.01 11.78 7.58
N PHE A 69 -10.24 11.88 7.09
CA PHE A 69 -10.76 13.08 6.44
C PHE A 69 -10.82 14.24 7.43
N ASP A 70 -10.41 15.42 6.97
CA ASP A 70 -10.45 16.65 7.75
C ASP A 70 -10.93 17.80 6.86
N ALA A 71 -12.17 18.26 7.08
CA ALA A 71 -12.79 19.30 6.25
C ALA A 71 -11.99 20.62 6.23
N THR A 72 -11.11 20.86 7.20
CA THR A 72 -10.26 22.06 7.26
C THR A 72 -9.06 22.01 6.32
N LYS A 73 -8.75 20.82 5.77
CA LYS A 73 -7.55 20.57 4.94
C LYS A 73 -7.85 20.55 3.44
N GLY A 74 -8.97 21.15 3.03
CA GLY A 74 -9.36 21.27 1.63
C GLY A 74 -9.84 19.95 1.03
N ASP A 75 -9.90 19.91 -0.30
CA ASP A 75 -10.47 18.77 -1.03
C ASP A 75 -9.63 17.49 -0.87
N GLN A 76 -10.31 16.41 -0.52
CA GLN A 76 -9.78 15.07 -0.28
C GLN A 76 -10.67 13.98 -0.90
N GLY A 77 -11.68 14.39 -1.67
CA GLY A 77 -12.66 13.50 -2.27
C GLY A 77 -12.16 12.76 -3.52
N PRO A 78 -13.06 12.02 -4.19
CA PRO A 78 -12.78 11.40 -5.48
C PRO A 78 -12.28 12.43 -6.51
N GLY A 79 -11.20 12.11 -7.21
CA GLY A 79 -10.58 13.01 -8.19
C GLY A 79 -9.78 14.18 -7.59
N ALA A 80 -9.71 14.32 -6.26
CA ALA A 80 -8.94 15.38 -5.63
C ALA A 80 -7.45 15.33 -6.03
N ALA A 81 -6.88 16.52 -6.23
CA ALA A 81 -5.46 16.68 -6.49
C ALA A 81 -4.60 16.13 -5.34
N TYR A 82 -3.29 16.02 -5.57
CA TYR A 82 -2.37 15.71 -4.48
C TYR A 82 -2.45 16.80 -3.40
N ASN A 83 -2.81 16.40 -2.18
CA ASN A 83 -3.07 17.31 -1.07
C ASN A 83 -2.14 17.02 0.10
N SER A 84 -0.98 17.67 0.11
CA SER A 84 -0.02 17.53 1.21
C SER A 84 -0.54 18.03 2.57
N ALA A 85 -1.57 18.89 2.60
CA ALA A 85 -2.16 19.37 3.85
C ALA A 85 -2.91 18.27 4.61
N ALA A 86 -3.58 17.38 3.87
CA ALA A 86 -4.27 16.20 4.39
C ALA A 86 -3.33 15.12 4.97
N LYS A 87 -2.01 15.32 4.94
CA LYS A 87 -1.06 14.36 5.50
C LYS A 87 -1.10 14.34 7.03
N PHE A 88 -0.91 13.16 7.60
CA PHE A 88 -0.68 12.93 9.02
C PHE A 88 0.77 12.48 9.27
N TYR A 89 1.33 12.86 10.41
CA TYR A 89 2.76 12.68 10.72
C TYR A 89 3.03 11.79 11.93
N GLN A 90 2.00 11.45 12.69
CA GLN A 90 2.06 10.58 13.87
C GLN A 90 1.16 9.37 13.64
N VAL A 91 1.48 8.24 14.29
CA VAL A 91 0.60 7.08 14.27
C VAL A 91 -0.73 7.45 14.93
N TYR A 92 -1.84 7.02 14.32
CA TYR A 92 -3.17 7.18 14.91
C TYR A 92 -3.85 5.82 15.10
N SER A 93 -4.79 5.77 16.03
CA SER A 93 -5.72 4.65 16.20
C SER A 93 -7.12 5.10 15.82
N GLY A 94 -7.88 4.24 15.15
CA GLY A 94 -9.31 4.44 14.92
C GLY A 94 -10.11 3.22 15.37
N SER A 95 -11.30 3.43 15.93
CA SER A 95 -12.20 2.32 16.30
C SER A 95 -12.75 1.62 15.06
N ILE A 96 -12.87 0.29 15.11
CA ILE A 96 -13.52 -0.48 14.04
C ILE A 96 -15.05 -0.40 14.07
N ASP A 97 -15.65 0.03 15.19
CA ASP A 97 -17.11 0.11 15.35
C ASP A 97 -17.67 1.37 14.70
N ASN A 98 -16.96 2.48 14.88
CA ASN A 98 -17.24 3.76 14.23
C ASN A 98 -16.00 4.26 13.49
N PRO A 99 -15.63 3.63 12.37
CA PRO A 99 -14.44 4.02 11.63
C PRO A 99 -14.64 5.42 11.03
N PRO A 100 -13.66 6.33 11.16
CA PRO A 100 -13.71 7.62 10.49
C PRO A 100 -13.67 7.42 8.97
N ASP A 101 -14.11 8.44 8.23
CA ASP A 101 -13.88 8.51 6.79
C ASP A 101 -12.37 8.58 6.50
N LEU A 102 -11.84 7.62 5.74
CA LEU A 102 -10.43 7.53 5.39
C LEU A 102 -10.19 7.83 3.91
N ARG A 103 -9.25 8.73 3.62
CA ARG A 103 -8.94 9.23 2.28
C ARG A 103 -7.46 9.05 1.91
N ILE A 104 -7.19 9.04 0.60
CA ILE A 104 -5.84 8.82 0.04
C ILE A 104 -5.31 10.02 -0.78
N SER A 105 -5.97 11.17 -0.75
CA SER A 105 -5.52 12.38 -1.48
C SER A 105 -4.13 12.88 -1.06
N HIS A 106 -3.71 12.59 0.18
CA HIS A 106 -2.41 13.01 0.74
C HIS A 106 -1.18 12.27 0.17
N ILE A 107 -1.40 11.26 -0.68
CA ILE A 107 -0.35 10.38 -1.23
C ILE A 107 -0.40 10.32 -2.76
N ALA A 108 0.71 9.84 -3.34
CA ALA A 108 0.91 9.70 -4.77
C ALA A 108 0.42 8.31 -5.27
N TYR A 109 -0.87 8.05 -5.10
CA TYR A 109 -1.55 6.91 -5.74
C TYR A 109 -1.77 7.17 -7.25
N ASP A 110 -2.14 6.14 -8.00
CA ASP A 110 -2.41 6.25 -9.44
C ASP A 110 -3.77 6.93 -9.68
N ARG A 111 -3.73 8.25 -9.91
CA ARG A 111 -4.93 9.07 -10.19
C ARG A 111 -5.49 8.93 -11.60
N THR A 112 -4.77 8.26 -12.50
CA THR A 112 -5.27 8.00 -13.85
C THR A 112 -6.27 6.86 -13.81
N HIS A 113 -5.93 5.79 -13.08
CA HIS A 113 -6.72 4.55 -13.05
C HIS A 113 -7.48 4.30 -11.75
N THR A 114 -7.24 5.09 -10.70
CA THR A 114 -7.97 4.98 -9.42
C THR A 114 -8.89 6.17 -9.22
N THR A 115 -10.18 5.90 -9.06
CA THR A 115 -11.21 6.93 -8.85
C THR A 115 -11.26 7.48 -7.43
N ALA A 116 -10.73 6.72 -6.45
CA ALA A 116 -10.83 7.01 -5.02
C ALA A 116 -12.28 7.18 -4.51
N THR A 117 -13.23 6.44 -5.09
CA THR A 117 -14.64 6.43 -4.69
C THR A 117 -15.02 5.33 -3.70
N ASP A 118 -14.14 4.36 -3.45
CA ASP A 118 -14.41 3.22 -2.57
C ASP A 118 -13.25 2.97 -1.61
N SER A 119 -13.46 3.29 -0.33
CA SER A 119 -12.44 3.12 0.70
C SER A 119 -12.13 1.67 1.05
N ASN A 120 -12.95 0.71 0.65
CA ASN A 120 -12.69 -0.70 0.88
C ASN A 120 -11.43 -1.20 0.15
N THR A 121 -10.95 -0.45 -0.84
CA THR A 121 -9.74 -0.76 -1.61
C THR A 121 -8.43 -0.35 -0.91
N TRP A 122 -8.49 0.53 0.10
CA TRP A 122 -7.35 0.94 0.95
C TRP A 122 -7.57 0.78 2.46
N PHE A 123 -8.80 0.44 2.85
CA PHE A 123 -9.22 0.14 4.21
C PHE A 123 -10.31 -0.94 4.18
N PRO A 124 -9.92 -2.22 4.05
CA PRO A 124 -10.83 -3.33 3.75
C PRO A 124 -11.58 -3.86 4.99
N LEU A 125 -11.98 -2.95 5.89
CA LEU A 125 -12.68 -3.33 7.12
C LEU A 125 -13.99 -4.10 6.85
N PRO A 126 -14.83 -3.75 5.85
CA PRO A 126 -16.04 -4.54 5.58
C PRO A 126 -15.75 -5.99 5.17
N ALA A 127 -14.72 -6.23 4.35
CA ALA A 127 -14.31 -7.58 3.96
C ALA A 127 -13.82 -8.38 5.17
N LEU A 128 -12.99 -7.76 6.02
CA LEU A 128 -12.52 -8.40 7.24
C LEU A 128 -13.67 -8.71 8.23
N LYS A 129 -14.65 -7.79 8.37
CA LYS A 129 -15.87 -8.02 9.18
C LYS A 129 -16.68 -9.21 8.67
N ARG A 130 -16.85 -9.34 7.34
CA ARG A 130 -17.53 -10.51 6.75
C ARG A 130 -16.78 -11.82 7.02
N LEU A 131 -15.45 -11.81 6.97
CA LEU A 131 -14.64 -12.99 7.28
C LEU A 131 -14.69 -13.36 8.77
N ALA A 132 -14.66 -12.37 9.67
CA ALA A 132 -14.87 -12.59 11.10
C ALA A 132 -16.25 -13.20 11.39
N ALA A 133 -17.31 -12.68 10.77
CA ALA A 133 -18.67 -13.22 10.91
C ALA A 133 -18.80 -14.67 10.41
N LYS A 134 -17.95 -15.09 9.46
CA LYS A 134 -17.86 -16.47 8.95
C LYS A 134 -16.96 -17.37 9.83
N GLY A 135 -16.40 -16.87 10.93
CA GLY A 135 -15.46 -17.59 11.79
C GLY A 135 -14.09 -17.83 11.16
N ARG A 136 -13.77 -17.15 10.05
CA ARG A 136 -12.47 -17.30 9.37
C ARG A 136 -11.32 -16.79 10.24
N ILE A 137 -11.59 -15.72 10.98
CA ILE A 137 -10.73 -15.18 12.04
C ILE A 137 -11.49 -15.18 13.36
N GLY A 138 -10.78 -15.24 14.49
CA GLY A 138 -11.42 -15.24 15.81
C GLY A 138 -12.06 -13.89 16.15
N SER A 139 -11.33 -12.79 15.90
CA SER A 139 -11.89 -11.43 16.04
C SER A 139 -11.07 -10.41 15.25
N ILE A 140 -11.64 -9.24 15.03
CA ILE A 140 -10.89 -8.05 14.60
C ILE A 140 -10.44 -7.31 15.86
N ALA A 141 -9.24 -6.72 15.83
CA ALA A 141 -8.78 -5.83 16.88
C ALA A 141 -9.73 -4.64 17.08
N PRO A 142 -9.94 -4.13 18.31
CA PRO A 142 -10.85 -3.02 18.56
C PRO A 142 -10.43 -1.74 17.84
N HIS A 143 -9.13 -1.58 17.55
CA HIS A 143 -8.61 -0.50 16.74
C HIS A 143 -7.90 -0.98 15.47
N PHE A 144 -7.96 -0.13 14.45
CA PHE A 144 -7.01 -0.13 13.34
C PHE A 144 -5.99 0.98 13.53
N PHE A 145 -4.84 0.88 12.86
CA PHE A 145 -3.74 1.84 13.01
C PHE A 145 -3.36 2.50 11.70
N GLY A 146 -3.09 3.81 11.76
CA GLY A 146 -2.56 4.57 10.63
C GLY A 146 -1.04 4.70 10.71
N ALA A 147 -0.33 4.21 9.69
CA ALA A 147 1.12 4.34 9.57
C ALA A 147 1.48 5.58 8.73
N PRO A 148 2.13 6.61 9.32
CA PRO A 148 2.47 7.83 8.59
C PRO A 148 3.58 7.60 7.56
N THR A 149 3.48 8.25 6.41
CA THR A 149 4.41 8.03 5.27
C THR A 149 5.40 9.19 5.14
N ASN A 150 6.33 9.28 6.08
CA ASN A 150 7.20 10.46 6.24
C ASN A 150 8.48 10.47 5.39
N ARG A 151 8.68 9.48 4.50
CA ARG A 151 9.88 9.32 3.66
C ARG A 151 11.20 9.27 4.45
N SER A 152 11.13 8.98 5.76
CA SER A 152 12.27 8.88 6.66
C SER A 152 12.33 7.45 7.20
N HIS A 153 13.32 6.66 6.76
CA HIS A 153 13.53 5.30 7.27
C HIS A 153 13.70 5.32 8.79
N ARG A 154 14.51 6.25 9.29
CA ARG A 154 14.82 6.40 10.71
C ARG A 154 13.57 6.64 11.55
N VAL A 155 12.70 7.58 11.15
CA VAL A 155 11.45 7.85 11.91
C VAL A 155 10.53 6.63 11.89
N THR A 156 10.40 5.95 10.75
CA THR A 156 9.58 4.74 10.68
C THR A 156 10.13 3.60 11.54
N ILE A 157 11.44 3.39 11.55
CA ILE A 157 12.09 2.30 12.31
C ILE A 157 12.14 2.60 13.80
N ASP A 158 12.50 3.83 14.19
CA ASP A 158 12.79 4.18 15.57
C ASP A 158 11.56 4.73 16.32
N THR A 159 10.49 5.12 15.61
CA THR A 159 9.31 5.77 16.21
C THR A 159 8.00 5.12 15.77
N ASP A 160 7.67 5.16 14.48
CA ASP A 160 6.33 4.78 14.02
C ASP A 160 6.06 3.27 14.24
N ALA A 161 7.02 2.41 13.88
CA ALA A 161 6.85 0.96 14.02
C ALA A 161 6.83 0.48 15.49
N PRO A 162 7.70 0.96 16.40
CA PRO A 162 7.58 0.70 17.84
C PRO A 162 6.25 1.18 18.44
N GLU A 163 5.74 2.32 18.00
CA GLU A 163 4.44 2.83 18.47
C GLU A 163 3.28 1.92 18.00
N ILE A 164 3.28 1.51 16.73
CA ILE A 164 2.29 0.56 16.21
C ILE A 164 2.38 -0.78 16.97
N LEU A 165 3.59 -1.29 17.25
CA LEU A 165 3.77 -2.50 18.05
C LEU A 165 3.15 -2.37 19.44
N THR A 166 3.36 -1.23 20.10
CA THR A 166 2.80 -0.95 21.43
C THR A 166 1.27 -0.98 21.40
N ARG A 167 0.67 -0.34 20.39
CA ARG A 167 -0.78 -0.33 20.18
C ARG A 167 -1.33 -1.72 19.83
N CYS A 168 -0.65 -2.48 18.98
CA CYS A 168 -0.99 -3.87 18.66
C CYS A 168 -0.98 -4.75 19.92
N ARG A 169 0.03 -4.61 20.79
CA ARG A 169 0.11 -5.36 22.06
C ARG A 169 -1.01 -4.98 23.01
N ALA A 170 -1.33 -3.69 23.14
CA ALA A 170 -2.45 -3.21 23.95
C ALA A 170 -3.80 -3.79 23.49
N ASP A 171 -3.97 -3.95 22.18
CA ASP A 171 -5.16 -4.54 21.58
C ASP A 171 -5.13 -6.08 21.53
N GLY A 172 -4.07 -6.74 22.02
CA GLY A 172 -3.92 -8.20 21.98
C GLY A 172 -3.91 -8.77 20.55
N VAL A 173 -3.29 -8.06 19.62
CA VAL A 173 -3.20 -8.45 18.20
C VAL A 173 -2.25 -9.64 18.04
N ASP A 174 -2.73 -10.69 17.38
CA ASP A 174 -1.91 -11.86 17.03
C ASP A 174 -1.32 -11.76 15.63
N ALA A 175 -2.04 -11.10 14.72
CA ALA A 175 -1.59 -10.87 13.36
C ALA A 175 -2.13 -9.56 12.76
N ALA A 176 -1.45 -9.03 11.74
CA ALA A 176 -1.86 -7.80 11.07
C ALA A 176 -1.86 -7.90 9.55
N ILE A 177 -2.88 -7.29 8.93
CA ILE A 177 -2.94 -7.01 7.49
C ILE A 177 -2.55 -5.55 7.29
N LEU A 178 -1.51 -5.31 6.48
CA LEU A 178 -1.03 -3.97 6.17
C LEU A 178 -1.42 -3.58 4.73
N VAL A 179 -1.99 -2.39 4.57
CA VAL A 179 -2.58 -1.91 3.30
C VAL A 179 -1.97 -0.55 2.89
N PRO A 180 -0.91 -0.55 2.06
CA PRO A 180 -0.26 0.65 1.51
C PRO A 180 -0.91 1.12 0.20
N ASN A 181 -0.85 2.41 -0.14
CA ASN A 181 -1.60 2.94 -1.30
C ASN A 181 -0.76 3.75 -2.32
N CYS A 182 0.55 3.85 -2.10
CA CYS A 182 1.48 4.62 -2.93
C CYS A 182 2.89 4.00 -2.86
N PRO A 183 3.89 4.42 -3.68
CA PRO A 183 5.21 3.79 -3.68
C PRO A 183 5.90 3.84 -2.30
N VAL A 184 5.96 5.04 -1.69
CA VAL A 184 6.55 5.22 -0.35
C VAL A 184 5.75 4.48 0.72
N CYS A 185 4.43 4.39 0.56
CA CYS A 185 3.55 3.69 1.49
C CYS A 185 3.95 2.21 1.60
N HIS A 186 4.29 1.56 0.47
CA HIS A 186 4.73 0.16 0.45
C HIS A 186 6.03 -0.04 1.22
N GLN A 187 6.98 0.88 1.10
CA GLN A 187 8.21 0.85 1.90
C GLN A 187 7.90 1.05 3.38
N THR A 188 7.09 2.04 3.75
CA THR A 188 6.71 2.32 5.14
C THR A 188 6.09 1.10 5.79
N VAL A 189 5.07 0.49 5.19
CA VAL A 189 4.44 -0.70 5.77
C VAL A 189 5.38 -1.90 5.76
N SER A 190 6.34 -1.98 4.83
CA SER A 190 7.34 -3.06 4.86
C SER A 190 8.26 -2.95 6.07
N LEU A 191 8.70 -1.74 6.41
CA LEU A 191 9.48 -1.50 7.62
C LEU A 191 8.67 -1.79 8.89
N VAL A 192 7.39 -1.39 8.93
CA VAL A 192 6.48 -1.70 10.04
C VAL A 192 6.27 -3.20 10.19
N ALA A 193 5.94 -3.91 9.10
CA ALA A 193 5.72 -5.34 9.09
C ALA A 193 6.95 -6.12 9.59
N ARG A 194 8.15 -5.77 9.10
CA ARG A 194 9.41 -6.34 9.59
C ARG A 194 9.56 -6.16 11.10
N HIS A 195 9.30 -4.95 11.60
CA HIS A 195 9.40 -4.67 13.03
C HIS A 195 8.40 -5.50 13.86
N LEU A 196 7.16 -5.63 13.40
CA LEU A 196 6.13 -6.46 14.05
C LEU A 196 6.52 -7.95 14.07
N GLU A 197 7.03 -8.47 12.96
CA GLU A 197 7.44 -9.88 12.84
C GLU A 197 8.68 -10.21 13.66
N ALA A 198 9.62 -9.27 13.79
CA ALA A 198 10.76 -9.39 14.70
C ALA A 198 10.33 -9.41 16.19
N ASN A 199 9.10 -8.97 16.47
CA ASN A 199 8.54 -8.83 17.81
C ASN A 199 7.35 -9.76 18.08
N GLY A 200 7.16 -10.79 17.26
CA GLY A 200 6.22 -11.88 17.50
C GLY A 200 4.80 -11.66 16.97
N ILE A 201 4.55 -10.65 16.13
CA ILE A 201 3.25 -10.45 15.48
C ILE A 201 3.39 -10.83 14.01
N ALA A 202 2.68 -11.86 13.56
CA ALA A 202 2.70 -12.28 12.17
C ALA A 202 2.01 -11.23 11.28
N THR A 203 2.55 -10.98 10.10
CA THR A 203 2.04 -9.93 9.20
C THR A 203 1.92 -10.40 7.76
N VAL A 204 1.00 -9.75 7.03
CA VAL A 204 0.93 -9.81 5.58
C VAL A 204 0.67 -8.41 5.04
N VAL A 205 1.43 -7.99 4.03
CA VAL A 205 1.09 -6.79 3.25
C VAL A 205 0.27 -7.21 2.05
N SER A 206 -0.88 -6.58 1.85
CA SER A 206 -1.65 -6.67 0.59
C SER A 206 -1.40 -5.38 -0.18
N GLY A 207 -0.74 -5.44 -1.35
CA GLY A 207 -0.31 -4.22 -2.05
C GLY A 207 0.07 -4.43 -3.52
N CYS A 208 0.34 -3.33 -4.21
CA CYS A 208 0.58 -3.30 -5.65
C CYS A 208 2.04 -3.05 -6.08
N ALA A 209 2.90 -2.49 -5.23
CA ALA A 209 4.28 -2.16 -5.62
C ALA A 209 5.26 -3.30 -5.35
N LYS A 210 5.26 -4.32 -6.22
CA LYS A 210 6.03 -5.55 -6.04
C LYS A 210 7.53 -5.32 -5.83
N ASP A 211 8.15 -4.56 -6.73
CA ASP A 211 9.58 -4.31 -6.71
C ASP A 211 10.04 -3.63 -5.41
N ILE A 212 9.28 -2.65 -4.91
CA ILE A 212 9.55 -1.95 -3.64
C ILE A 212 9.46 -2.91 -2.44
N VAL A 213 8.42 -3.74 -2.39
CA VAL A 213 8.18 -4.66 -1.27
C VAL A 213 9.22 -5.78 -1.23
N GLU A 214 9.54 -6.35 -2.39
CA GLU A 214 10.57 -7.39 -2.50
C GLU A 214 11.96 -6.85 -2.21
N HIS A 215 12.25 -5.61 -2.61
CA HIS A 215 13.50 -4.93 -2.28
C HIS A 215 13.64 -4.68 -0.77
N ALA A 216 12.55 -4.35 -0.08
CA ALA A 216 12.56 -4.21 1.38
C ALA A 216 12.64 -5.56 2.14
N ALA A 217 12.71 -6.69 1.42
CA ALA A 217 12.59 -8.06 1.94
C ALA A 217 11.45 -8.20 2.96
N LEU A 218 10.23 -8.00 2.49
CA LEU A 218 9.06 -8.20 3.35
C LEU A 218 8.90 -9.67 3.77
N PRO A 219 8.40 -9.97 4.98
CA PRO A 219 8.16 -11.35 5.43
C PRO A 219 7.13 -12.10 4.57
N ARG A 220 5.95 -11.51 4.34
CA ARG A 220 4.86 -12.09 3.54
C ARG A 220 4.14 -11.02 2.71
N PHE A 221 4.02 -11.24 1.41
CA PHE A 221 3.40 -10.30 0.48
C PHE A 221 2.29 -10.96 -0.35
N LEU A 222 1.09 -10.36 -0.33
CA LEU A 222 0.10 -10.55 -1.38
C LEU A 222 0.25 -9.42 -2.40
N PHE A 223 0.72 -9.77 -3.59
CA PHE A 223 0.86 -8.87 -4.72
C PHE A 223 -0.46 -8.81 -5.51
N ASN A 224 -1.10 -7.64 -5.52
CA ASN A 224 -2.23 -7.32 -6.40
C ASN A 224 -1.73 -6.43 -7.53
N ASP A 225 -1.71 -6.93 -8.76
CA ASP A 225 -1.22 -6.18 -9.93
C ASP A 225 -2.28 -5.18 -10.44
N PHE A 226 -2.63 -4.24 -9.56
CA PHE A 226 -3.64 -3.20 -9.76
C PHE A 226 -2.99 -1.80 -9.68
N PRO A 227 -3.66 -0.76 -10.17
CA PRO A 227 -3.22 0.62 -9.95
C PRO A 227 -3.06 0.93 -8.47
N LEU A 228 -2.01 1.69 -8.14
CA LEU A 228 -1.76 2.15 -6.77
C LEU A 228 -2.98 2.89 -6.22
N GLY A 229 -3.40 2.50 -5.02
CA GLY A 229 -4.65 2.96 -4.41
C GLY A 229 -5.69 1.85 -4.29
N ASN A 230 -5.50 0.71 -4.95
CA ASN A 230 -6.43 -0.42 -4.94
C ASN A 230 -5.84 -1.70 -4.31
N SER A 231 -5.07 -1.55 -3.24
CA SER A 231 -4.29 -2.63 -2.63
C SER A 231 -5.10 -3.77 -1.99
N ALA A 232 -6.40 -3.56 -1.78
CA ALA A 232 -7.28 -4.50 -1.11
C ALA A 232 -8.46 -4.99 -1.98
N GLY A 233 -8.35 -4.88 -3.30
CA GLY A 233 -9.37 -5.33 -4.25
C GLY A 233 -9.81 -4.23 -5.21
N LYS A 234 -10.62 -4.59 -6.20
CA LYS A 234 -11.21 -3.63 -7.14
C LYS A 234 -12.26 -2.74 -6.44
N PRO A 235 -12.38 -1.47 -6.83
CA PRO A 235 -13.41 -0.59 -6.28
C PRO A 235 -14.81 -1.07 -6.67
N HIS A 236 -15.75 -1.01 -5.74
CA HIS A 236 -17.15 -1.41 -5.89
C HIS A 236 -17.37 -2.88 -6.28
N ASP A 237 -16.36 -3.72 -6.12
CA ASP A 237 -16.43 -5.16 -6.37
C ASP A 237 -16.18 -5.91 -5.06
N VAL A 238 -17.28 -6.21 -4.37
CA VAL A 238 -17.27 -6.92 -3.08
C VAL A 238 -16.62 -8.30 -3.21
N ALA A 239 -16.80 -8.99 -4.34
CA ALA A 239 -16.21 -10.32 -4.55
C ALA A 239 -14.69 -10.23 -4.69
N SER A 240 -14.18 -9.25 -5.43
CA SER A 240 -12.75 -8.97 -5.51
C SER A 240 -12.16 -8.60 -4.14
N GLN A 241 -12.85 -7.78 -3.36
CA GLN A 241 -12.40 -7.36 -2.02
C GLN A 241 -12.38 -8.54 -1.04
N ASP A 242 -13.44 -9.35 -1.00
CA ASP A 242 -13.51 -10.54 -0.15
C ASP A 242 -12.43 -11.56 -0.53
N PHE A 243 -12.25 -11.80 -1.84
CA PHE A 243 -11.22 -12.69 -2.34
C PHE A 243 -9.81 -12.21 -1.95
N THR A 244 -9.53 -10.91 -2.09
CA THR A 244 -8.21 -10.34 -1.80
C THR A 244 -7.85 -10.51 -0.32
N ILE A 245 -8.78 -10.21 0.59
CA ILE A 245 -8.52 -10.35 2.03
C ILE A 245 -8.44 -11.81 2.45
N GLU A 246 -9.29 -12.69 1.92
CA GLU A 246 -9.18 -14.12 2.18
C GLU A 246 -7.84 -14.68 1.69
N LEU A 247 -7.38 -14.28 0.49
CA LEU A 247 -6.07 -14.70 -0.02
C LEU A 247 -4.93 -14.15 0.83
N ALA A 248 -5.02 -12.92 1.33
CA ALA A 248 -4.02 -12.36 2.25
C ALA A 248 -3.93 -13.18 3.55
N LEU A 249 -5.08 -13.59 4.11
CA LEU A 249 -5.13 -14.47 5.28
C LEU A 249 -4.55 -15.87 4.99
N ARG A 250 -4.77 -16.42 3.78
CA ARG A 250 -4.12 -17.68 3.37
C ARG A 250 -2.61 -17.53 3.27
N VAL A 251 -2.10 -16.42 2.73
CA VAL A 251 -0.67 -16.15 2.65
C VAL A 251 -0.08 -16.07 4.06
N LEU A 252 -0.78 -15.38 4.97
CA LEU A 252 -0.39 -15.28 6.38
C LEU A 252 -0.22 -16.66 7.04
N GLU A 253 -1.14 -17.60 6.79
CA GLU A 253 -1.12 -18.97 7.32
C GLU A 253 -0.10 -19.90 6.65
N SER A 254 0.02 -19.81 5.32
CA SER A 254 0.67 -20.86 4.50
C SER A 254 2.03 -20.49 3.94
N ALA A 255 2.50 -19.25 4.13
CA ALA A 255 3.82 -18.85 3.66
C ALA A 255 4.90 -19.81 4.19
N PRO A 256 5.70 -20.46 3.31
CA PRO A 256 6.69 -21.45 3.72
C PRO A 256 7.89 -20.83 4.45
N GLY A 257 8.06 -19.51 4.40
CA GLY A 257 9.14 -18.80 5.06
C GLY A 257 9.16 -17.30 4.76
N PRO A 258 10.18 -16.56 5.25
CA PRO A 258 10.37 -15.15 4.94
C PRO A 258 10.46 -14.90 3.43
N ARG A 259 10.11 -13.67 3.01
CA ARG A 259 10.18 -13.23 1.61
C ARG A 259 9.26 -14.02 0.68
N THR A 260 8.15 -14.54 1.22
CA THR A 260 7.11 -15.17 0.40
C THR A 260 6.28 -14.10 -0.29
N THR A 261 6.30 -14.07 -1.62
CA THR A 261 5.36 -13.31 -2.46
C THR A 261 4.36 -14.27 -3.11
N VAL A 262 3.07 -13.99 -2.95
CA VAL A 262 1.99 -14.63 -3.71
C VAL A 262 1.38 -13.60 -4.63
N GLN A 263 1.26 -13.93 -5.92
CA GLN A 263 0.56 -13.09 -6.89
C GLN A 263 -0.93 -13.42 -6.88
N SER A 264 -1.76 -12.39 -6.71
CA SER A 264 -3.20 -12.50 -6.85
C SER A 264 -3.56 -12.89 -8.30
N PRO A 265 -4.48 -13.85 -8.52
CA PRO A 265 -4.96 -14.19 -9.85
C PRO A 265 -5.94 -13.13 -10.42
N LEU A 266 -6.41 -12.19 -9.61
CA LEU A 266 -7.29 -11.14 -10.09
C LEU A 266 -6.50 -10.18 -11.00
N ARG A 267 -7.01 -9.93 -12.21
CA ARG A 267 -6.48 -8.96 -13.15
C ARG A 267 -7.23 -7.64 -13.04
N TRP A 268 -6.56 -6.49 -13.07
CA TRP A 268 -7.22 -5.17 -13.08
C TRP A 268 -8.20 -5.06 -14.25
N SER A 269 -7.67 -5.30 -15.45
CA SER A 269 -8.34 -5.33 -16.75
C SER A 269 -7.74 -6.45 -17.60
N GLU A 270 -8.42 -6.81 -18.69
CA GLU A 270 -7.87 -7.74 -19.69
C GLU A 270 -6.63 -7.14 -20.36
N ASP A 271 -6.74 -5.88 -20.81
CA ASP A 271 -5.64 -5.11 -21.37
C ASP A 271 -4.73 -4.53 -20.28
N ALA A 272 -3.44 -4.87 -20.30
CA ALA A 272 -2.43 -4.39 -19.36
C ALA A 272 -1.81 -3.02 -19.76
N SER A 273 -2.26 -2.40 -20.85
CA SER A 273 -1.72 -1.14 -21.37
C SER A 273 -1.78 0.02 -20.35
N TRP A 274 -2.74 0.01 -19.42
CA TRP A 274 -2.88 1.00 -18.33
C TRP A 274 -1.58 1.18 -17.51
N LYS A 275 -0.76 0.11 -17.41
CA LYS A 275 0.52 0.12 -16.70
C LYS A 275 1.53 1.10 -17.32
N ARG A 276 1.35 1.46 -18.59
CA ARG A 276 2.19 2.43 -19.31
C ARG A 276 1.93 3.86 -18.89
N ASP A 277 0.83 4.16 -18.20
CA ASP A 277 0.45 5.54 -17.88
C ASP A 277 1.11 6.04 -16.59
N TYR A 278 1.50 5.13 -15.69
CA TYR A 278 2.06 5.50 -14.40
C TYR A 278 3.49 6.04 -14.54
N ASN A 279 3.66 7.36 -14.35
CA ASN A 279 4.95 8.06 -14.33
C ASN A 279 5.88 7.69 -15.50
N ASN A 280 5.30 7.43 -16.68
CA ASN A 280 6.07 7.07 -17.86
C ASN A 280 6.49 8.31 -18.64
N ILE A 281 7.78 8.65 -18.56
CA ILE A 281 8.34 9.82 -19.24
C ILE A 281 8.22 9.74 -20.77
N GLU A 282 8.16 8.54 -21.36
CA GLU A 282 7.99 8.35 -22.80
C GLU A 282 6.60 8.78 -23.29
N GLN A 283 5.64 8.95 -22.37
CA GLN A 283 4.28 9.39 -22.65
C GLN A 283 4.05 10.87 -22.27
N MET A 284 5.10 11.60 -21.86
CA MET A 284 4.99 12.98 -21.37
C MET A 284 5.67 13.98 -22.31
N SER A 285 4.96 15.04 -22.67
CA SER A 285 5.56 16.15 -23.41
C SER A 285 6.45 17.02 -22.50
N PRO A 286 7.38 17.82 -23.06
CA PRO A 286 8.16 18.78 -22.29
C PRO A 286 7.31 19.77 -21.47
N GLU A 287 6.17 20.21 -22.02
CA GLU A 287 5.23 21.11 -21.34
C GLU A 287 4.60 20.44 -20.12
N GLU A 288 4.22 19.16 -20.25
CA GLU A 288 3.67 18.38 -19.14
C GLU A 288 4.72 18.18 -18.04
N LEU A 289 5.97 17.85 -18.39
CA LEU A 289 7.06 17.73 -17.41
C LEU A 289 7.31 19.05 -16.67
N ALA A 290 7.29 20.19 -17.37
CA ALA A 290 7.44 21.50 -16.76
C ALA A 290 6.27 21.83 -15.81
N ARG A 291 5.03 21.44 -16.16
CA ARG A 291 3.85 21.58 -15.28
C ARG A 291 4.00 20.72 -14.03
N ARG A 292 4.37 19.45 -14.18
CA ARG A 292 4.59 18.51 -13.07
C ARG A 292 5.65 19.00 -12.09
N ARG A 293 6.72 19.62 -12.59
CA ARG A 293 7.73 20.27 -11.75
C ARG A 293 7.11 21.39 -10.89
N ARG A 294 6.38 22.32 -11.50
CA ARG A 294 5.71 23.42 -10.76
C ARG A 294 4.76 22.91 -9.69
N ASP A 295 3.92 21.93 -10.05
CA ASP A 295 2.94 21.34 -9.13
C ASP A 295 3.63 20.65 -7.93
N PHE A 296 4.72 19.93 -8.18
CA PHE A 296 5.50 19.26 -7.12
C PHE A 296 6.19 20.27 -6.20
N ASP A 297 6.76 21.35 -6.74
CA ASP A 297 7.44 22.40 -5.96
C ASP A 297 6.45 23.10 -5.00
N ALA A 298 5.24 23.42 -5.48
CA ALA A 298 4.19 24.01 -4.66
C ALA A 298 3.79 23.10 -3.48
N GLN A 299 3.60 21.81 -3.75
CA GLN A 299 3.21 20.84 -2.74
C GLN A 299 4.32 20.56 -1.71
N LYS A 300 5.58 20.61 -2.14
CA LYS A 300 6.74 20.48 -1.24
C LYS A 300 6.83 21.67 -0.27
N ALA A 301 6.52 22.88 -0.72
CA ALA A 301 6.49 24.07 0.12
C ALA A 301 5.41 23.96 1.22
N ILE A 302 4.19 23.56 0.85
CA ILE A 302 3.08 23.34 1.80
C ILE A 302 3.46 22.30 2.86
N ALA A 303 3.97 21.14 2.43
CA ALA A 303 4.37 20.07 3.35
C ALA A 303 5.47 20.51 4.34
N THR A 304 6.43 21.32 3.87
CA THR A 304 7.53 21.81 4.71
C THR A 304 7.01 22.76 5.79
N ASN A 305 6.12 23.68 5.44
CA ASN A 305 5.51 24.61 6.39
C ASN A 305 4.73 23.88 7.49
N ILE A 306 3.89 22.91 7.10
CA ILE A 306 3.09 22.13 8.05
C ILE A 306 3.98 21.34 9.02
N ARG A 307 5.03 20.69 8.50
CA ARG A 307 5.95 19.92 9.35
C ARG A 307 6.68 20.81 10.35
N ASN A 308 7.08 22.01 9.96
CA ASN A 308 7.75 22.95 10.85
C ASN A 308 6.81 23.54 11.90
N SER A 309 5.51 23.64 11.62
CA SER A 309 4.50 24.09 12.60
C SER A 309 4.06 22.99 13.58
N ALA A 310 4.35 21.72 13.29
CA ALA A 310 3.99 20.56 14.11
C ALA A 310 5.15 19.99 14.94
N ALA A 311 6.37 20.53 14.77
CA ALA A 311 7.57 20.19 15.54
C ALA A 311 7.80 21.22 16.66
#